data_AF-A0A1V2QXL7-F1
#
_entry.id   AF-A0A1V2QXL7-F1
#
_cell.length_a   1.000
_cell.length_b   1.000
_cell.length_c   1.000
_cell.angle_alpha   90.00
_cell.angle_beta   90.00
_cell.angle_gamma   90.00
#
_symmetry.space_group_name_H-M   'P 1'
#
loop_
_entity.id
_entity.type
_entity.pdbx_description
1 polymer ?
#
loop_
_entity_poly.entity_id
_entity_poly.type
_entity_poly.pdbx_seq_one_letter_code
_entity_poly.pdbx_strand_id
1 'polypeptide(L)'
;MAEVNLDGGSVDMHTEATEAAIAGIGSAGAGFQAAWQGLMSELDRLEQLLGKGPMGEAFAAQYNGPAEALKISAGAIEGHLTQIVDAGNRAVALYLEADARGKRALGG
;
A
#
# COMPACT_ATOMS: atom_id res chain seq x y z
N MET A 1 -14.76 22.72 -11.13
CA MET A 1 -15.14 22.90 -9.72
C MET A 1 -15.33 21.49 -9.19
N ALA A 2 -14.54 21.08 -8.19
CA ALA A 2 -14.66 19.75 -7.59
C ALA A 2 -16.07 19.62 -7.02
N GLU A 3 -16.85 18.71 -7.58
CA GLU A 3 -18.25 18.51 -7.20
C GLU A 3 -18.26 17.91 -5.78
N VAL A 4 -18.52 18.75 -4.78
CA VAL A 4 -18.91 18.26 -3.45
C VAL A 4 -20.41 18.05 -3.55
N ASN A 5 -20.88 16.80 -3.65
CA ASN A 5 -22.31 16.56 -3.57
C ASN A 5 -22.74 16.57 -2.09
N LEU A 6 -23.17 17.75 -1.63
CA LEU A 6 -23.54 18.07 -0.23
C LEU A 6 -25.04 17.92 0.03
N ASP A 7 -25.78 17.23 -0.84
CA ASP A 7 -27.25 17.21 -0.84
C ASP A 7 -27.89 16.01 -0.09
N GLY A 8 -27.13 15.33 0.77
CA GLY A 8 -27.69 14.81 2.04
C GLY A 8 -27.93 13.31 2.13
N GLY A 9 -26.85 12.54 2.22
CA GLY A 9 -26.81 11.26 2.94
C GLY A 9 -25.79 11.33 4.09
N SER A 10 -25.74 10.32 4.97
CA SER A 10 -24.76 10.25 6.07
C SER A 10 -23.31 9.98 5.62
N VAL A 11 -23.02 10.00 4.32
CA VAL A 11 -21.69 9.73 3.74
C VAL A 11 -21.48 10.68 2.56
N ASP A 12 -20.56 11.63 2.72
CA ASP A 12 -20.11 12.54 1.66
C ASP A 12 -18.69 12.15 1.21
N MET A 13 -18.40 12.28 -0.09
CA MET A 13 -17.06 11.99 -0.63
C MET A 13 -16.62 13.04 -1.65
N HIS A 14 -15.41 13.57 -1.46
CA HIS A 14 -14.70 14.33 -2.48
C HIS A 14 -14.00 13.36 -3.43
N THR A 15 -14.67 12.95 -4.49
CA THR A 15 -14.21 11.87 -5.38
C THR A 15 -12.85 12.16 -6.01
N GLU A 16 -12.65 13.34 -6.60
CA GLU A 16 -11.36 13.73 -7.20
C GLU A 16 -10.19 13.68 -6.19
N ALA A 17 -10.39 14.24 -4.99
CA ALA A 17 -9.37 14.24 -3.94
C ALA A 17 -9.10 12.83 -3.41
N THR A 18 -10.15 12.00 -3.34
CA THR A 18 -10.08 10.61 -2.88
C THR A 18 -9.32 9.75 -3.90
N GLU A 19 -9.62 9.88 -5.19
CA GLU A 19 -8.90 9.21 -6.27
C GLU A 19 -7.43 9.62 -6.31
N ALA A 20 -7.13 10.91 -6.17
CA ALA A 20 -5.76 11.41 -6.11
C ALA A 20 -4.99 10.83 -4.91
N ALA A 21 -5.63 10.75 -3.74
CA ALA A 21 -5.02 10.14 -2.55
C ALA A 21 -4.78 8.63 -2.74
N ILE A 22 -5.73 7.90 -3.31
CA ILE A 22 -5.59 6.46 -3.63
C ILE A 22 -4.43 6.23 -4.61
N ALA A 23 -4.35 7.03 -5.68
CA ALA A 23 -3.25 6.95 -6.63
C ALA A 23 -1.89 7.25 -5.96
N GLY A 24 -1.87 8.24 -5.05
CA GLY A 24 -0.69 8.56 -4.24
C GLY A 24 -0.23 7.38 -3.37
N ILE A 25 -1.17 6.67 -2.73
CA ILE A 25 -0.88 5.46 -1.95
C ILE A 25 -0.27 4.37 -2.85
N GLY A 26 -0.88 4.12 -4.02
CA GLY A 26 -0.37 3.13 -4.97
C GLY A 26 1.05 3.46 -5.46
N SER A 27 1.30 4.73 -5.79
CA SER A 27 2.63 5.18 -6.23
C SER A 27 3.67 5.06 -5.11
N ALA A 28 3.33 5.45 -3.88
CA ALA A 28 4.22 5.31 -2.73
C ALA A 28 4.54 3.83 -2.44
N GLY A 29 3.55 2.94 -2.55
CA GLY A 29 3.75 1.50 -2.39
C GLY A 29 4.68 0.90 -3.43
N ALA A 30 4.49 1.26 -4.71
CA ALA A 30 5.37 0.83 -5.79
C ALA A 30 6.81 1.36 -5.60
N GLY A 31 6.95 2.63 -5.19
CA GLY A 31 8.26 3.23 -4.89
C GLY A 31 8.96 2.55 -3.73
N PHE A 32 8.23 2.24 -2.65
CA PHE A 32 8.75 1.48 -1.52
C PHE A 32 9.24 0.09 -1.97
N GLN A 33 8.42 -0.65 -2.73
CA GLN A 33 8.78 -2.00 -3.16
C GLN A 33 10.03 -2.01 -4.05
N ALA A 34 10.12 -1.08 -5.02
CA ALA A 34 11.29 -0.97 -5.87
C ALA A 34 12.57 -0.70 -5.06
N ALA A 35 12.50 0.20 -4.07
CA ALA A 35 13.62 0.48 -3.18
C ALA A 35 13.96 -0.74 -2.30
N TRP A 36 12.95 -1.42 -1.77
CA TRP A 36 13.12 -2.60 -0.93
C TRP A 36 13.80 -3.75 -1.68
N GLN A 37 13.38 -4.04 -2.91
CA GLN A 37 14.01 -5.06 -3.76
C GLN A 37 15.48 -4.75 -4.06
N GLY A 38 15.83 -3.48 -4.26
CA GLY A 38 17.22 -3.05 -4.40
C GLY A 38 18.05 -3.34 -3.16
N LEU A 39 17.51 -3.08 -1.96
CA LEU A 39 18.17 -3.34 -0.68
C LEU A 39 18.29 -4.83 -0.37
N MET A 40 17.30 -5.64 -0.75
CA MET A 40 17.32 -7.10 -0.57
C MET A 40 18.52 -7.76 -1.24
N SER A 41 18.81 -7.38 -2.48
CA SER A 41 19.96 -7.92 -3.21
C SER A 41 21.29 -7.58 -2.52
N GLU A 42 21.38 -6.37 -1.94
CA GLU A 42 22.57 -5.94 -1.20
C GLU A 42 22.68 -6.66 0.16
N LEU A 43 21.57 -6.88 0.86
CA LEU A 43 21.55 -7.67 2.10
C LEU A 43 22.03 -9.09 1.85
N ASP A 44 21.51 -9.77 0.82
CA ASP A 44 21.91 -11.14 0.49
C ASP A 44 23.40 -11.21 0.13
N ARG A 45 23.93 -10.18 -0.57
CA ARG A 45 25.36 -10.07 -0.87
C ARG A 45 26.19 -9.91 0.41
N LEU A 46 25.76 -9.06 1.34
CA LEU A 46 26.47 -8.82 2.61
C LEU A 46 26.41 -10.05 3.53
N GLU A 47 25.29 -10.77 3.54
CA GLU A 47 25.12 -12.02 4.30
C GLU A 47 26.12 -13.10 3.85
N GLN A 48 26.46 -13.16 2.56
CA GLN A 48 27.48 -14.08 2.05
C GLN A 48 28.90 -13.75 2.53
N LEU A 49 29.15 -12.51 2.97
CA LEU A 49 30.44 -12.06 3.48
C LEU A 49 30.59 -12.32 4.98
N LEU A 50 29.56 -12.79 5.68
CA LEU A 50 29.67 -13.21 7.07
C LEU A 50 30.65 -14.38 7.20
N GLY A 51 31.63 -14.21 8.06
CA GLY A 51 32.61 -15.25 8.34
C GLY A 51 31.95 -16.50 8.91
N LYS A 52 32.40 -17.68 8.49
CA LYS A 52 31.89 -18.98 9.00
C LYS A 52 32.59 -19.45 10.29
N GLY A 53 33.31 -18.56 10.96
CA GLY A 53 33.96 -18.86 12.23
C GLY A 53 33.00 -18.69 13.42
N PRO A 54 33.42 -19.06 14.64
CA PRO A 54 32.55 -19.03 15.83
C PRO A 54 31.88 -17.67 16.10
N MET A 55 32.55 -16.56 15.77
CA MET A 55 31.97 -15.22 15.92
C MET A 55 30.86 -14.95 14.91
N GLY A 56 31.01 -15.41 13.66
CA GLY A 56 29.99 -15.22 12.64
C GLY A 56 28.79 -16.16 12.82
N GLU A 57 29.02 -17.37 13.33
CA GLU A 57 27.94 -18.26 13.77
C GLU A 57 27.11 -17.64 14.91
N ALA A 58 27.78 -17.09 15.93
CA ALA A 58 27.12 -16.42 17.05
C ALA A 58 26.34 -15.17 16.60
N PHE A 59 26.87 -14.40 15.63
CA PHE A 59 26.18 -13.27 15.04
C PHE A 59 24.95 -13.73 14.23
N ALA A 60 25.13 -14.70 13.32
CA ALA A 60 24.05 -15.21 12.47
C ALA A 60 22.89 -15.76 13.30
N ALA A 61 23.17 -16.41 14.43
CA ALA A 61 22.15 -16.91 15.36
C ALA A 61 21.24 -15.79 15.92
N GLN A 62 21.75 -14.56 16.07
CA GLN A 62 20.95 -13.42 16.53
C GLN A 62 20.39 -12.58 15.39
N TYR A 63 21.06 -12.55 14.24
CA TYR A 63 20.70 -11.74 13.08
C TYR A 63 19.60 -12.37 12.22
N ASN A 64 19.69 -13.68 11.92
CA ASN A 64 18.88 -14.32 10.87
C ASN A 64 17.37 -14.22 11.14
N GLY A 65 16.93 -14.47 12.37
CA GLY A 65 15.50 -14.43 12.73
C GLY A 65 14.87 -13.04 12.52
N PRO A 66 15.40 -11.98 13.14
CA PRO A 66 14.93 -10.62 12.90
C PRO A 66 15.05 -10.18 11.43
N ALA A 67 16.12 -10.58 10.74
CA ALA A 67 16.30 -10.26 9.32
C ALA A 67 15.20 -10.91 8.47
N GLU A 68 14.91 -12.20 8.65
CA GLU A 68 13.84 -12.90 7.94
C GLU A 68 12.47 -12.29 8.23
N ALA A 69 12.18 -11.97 9.49
CA ALA A 69 10.93 -11.30 9.87
C ALA A 69 10.77 -9.93 9.19
N LEU A 70 11.85 -9.16 9.07
CA LEU A 70 11.86 -7.90 8.33
C LEU A 70 11.63 -8.12 6.83
N LYS A 71 12.33 -9.11 6.22
CA LYS A 71 12.17 -9.47 4.80
C LYS A 71 10.72 -9.82 4.47
N ILE A 72 10.07 -10.63 5.30
CA ILE A 72 8.65 -11.00 5.17
C ILE A 72 7.74 -9.78 5.31
N SER A 73 7.92 -9.00 6.39
CA SER A 73 7.03 -7.88 6.70
C SER A 73 7.10 -6.79 5.64
N ALA A 74 8.31 -6.45 5.18
CA ALA A 74 8.51 -5.47 4.12
C ALA A 74 7.97 -5.97 2.78
N GLY A 75 8.17 -7.25 2.45
CA GLY A 75 7.62 -7.86 1.23
C GLY A 75 6.08 -7.87 1.18
N ALA A 76 5.41 -7.87 2.34
CA ALA A 76 3.95 -7.83 2.42
C ALA A 76 3.34 -6.43 2.20
N ILE A 77 4.11 -5.36 2.34
CA ILE A 77 3.62 -3.96 2.28
C ILE A 77 2.97 -3.67 0.92
N GLU A 78 3.59 -4.10 -0.19
CA GLU A 78 3.05 -3.91 -1.54
C GLU A 78 1.67 -4.54 -1.68
N GLY A 79 1.50 -5.78 -1.20
CA GLY A 79 0.22 -6.49 -1.25
C GLY A 79 -0.87 -5.77 -0.45
N HIS A 80 -0.54 -5.27 0.75
CA HIS A 80 -1.49 -4.51 1.57
C HIS A 80 -1.88 -3.18 0.92
N LEU A 81 -0.92 -2.45 0.36
CA LEU A 81 -1.21 -1.18 -0.32
C LEU A 81 -2.04 -1.40 -1.59
N THR A 82 -1.77 -2.48 -2.35
CA THR A 82 -2.58 -2.87 -3.51
C THR A 82 -4.03 -3.14 -3.09
N GLN A 83 -4.25 -3.89 -2.01
CA GLN A 83 -5.59 -4.16 -1.49
C GLN A 83 -6.32 -2.87 -1.06
N ILE A 84 -5.60 -1.93 -0.44
CA ILE A 84 -6.16 -0.62 -0.07
C ILE A 84 -6.56 0.17 -1.32
N VAL A 85 -5.70 0.21 -2.34
CA VAL A 85 -5.98 0.89 -3.60
C VAL A 85 -7.20 0.30 -4.30
N ASP A 86 -7.28 -1.03 -4.39
CA ASP A 86 -8.42 -1.73 -5.00
C ASP A 86 -9.72 -1.51 -4.22
N ALA A 87 -9.65 -1.52 -2.88
CA ALA A 87 -10.81 -1.21 -2.03
C ALA A 87 -11.25 0.26 -2.20
N GLY A 88 -10.30 1.19 -2.24
CA GLY A 88 -10.57 2.62 -2.45
C GLY A 88 -11.23 2.88 -3.80
N ASN A 89 -10.67 2.35 -4.89
CA ASN A 89 -11.24 2.49 -6.24
C ASN A 89 -12.68 1.94 -6.31
N ARG A 90 -12.94 0.80 -5.68
CA ARG A 90 -14.30 0.24 -5.59
C ARG A 90 -15.23 1.13 -4.78
N ALA A 91 -14.76 1.71 -3.67
CA ALA A 91 -15.57 2.61 -2.85
C ALA A 91 -15.97 3.88 -3.62
N VAL A 92 -15.05 4.49 -4.36
CA VAL A 92 -15.35 5.65 -5.23
C VAL A 92 -16.39 5.27 -6.30
N ALA A 93 -16.20 4.13 -6.98
CA ALA A 93 -17.14 3.68 -7.99
C ALA A 93 -18.55 3.45 -7.43
N LEU A 94 -18.66 2.80 -6.26
CA LEU A 94 -19.94 2.59 -5.56
C LEU A 94 -20.60 3.90 -5.14
N TYR A 95 -19.81 4.88 -4.68
CA TYR A 95 -20.30 6.20 -4.32
C TYR A 95 -20.90 6.92 -5.53
N LEU A 96 -20.16 7.00 -6.64
CA LEU A 96 -20.63 7.62 -7.89
C LEU A 96 -21.87 6.92 -8.45
N GLU A 97 -21.95 5.60 -8.34
CA GLU A 97 -23.13 4.87 -8.78
C GLU A 97 -24.36 5.17 -7.91
N ALA A 98 -24.19 5.21 -6.59
CA ALA A 98 -25.24 5.57 -5.65
C ALA A 98 -25.73 7.01 -5.89
N ASP A 99 -24.81 7.94 -6.12
CA ASP A 99 -25.10 9.34 -6.47
C ASP A 99 -25.95 9.44 -7.74
N ALA A 100 -25.53 8.77 -8.81
CA ALA A 100 -26.25 8.75 -10.09
C ALA A 100 -27.63 8.08 -9.98
N ARG A 101 -27.80 7.08 -9.10
CA ARG A 101 -29.13 6.50 -8.81
C ARG A 101 -30.00 7.51 -8.04
N GLY A 102 -29.44 8.21 -7.06
CA GLY A 102 -30.14 9.24 -6.28
C GLY A 102 -30.65 10.38 -7.17
N LYS A 103 -29.78 10.94 -8.02
CA LYS A 103 -30.14 11.99 -9.00
C LYS A 103 -31.25 11.55 -9.95
N ARG A 104 -31.24 10.30 -10.42
CA ARG A 104 -32.32 9.75 -11.27
C ARG A 104 -33.64 9.58 -10.52
N ALA A 105 -33.61 9.15 -9.26
CA ALA A 105 -34.80 8.94 -8.45
C ALA A 105 -35.49 10.25 -8.05
N LEU A 106 -34.72 11.31 -7.86
CA LEU A 106 -35.22 12.66 -7.58
C LEU A 106 -35.66 13.42 -8.85
N GLY A 107 -35.56 12.79 -10.02
CA GLY A 107 -36.06 13.32 -11.28
C GLY A 107 -35.24 14.48 -11.83
N GLY A 108 -33.92 14.27 -11.98
CA GLY A 108 -33.01 15.25 -12.60
C GLY A 108 -33.58 16.02 -13.78
#